data_AF-A0A0C7NER7-F1
#
_entry.id   AF-A0A0C7NER7-F1
#
_cell.length_a   1.000
_cell.length_b   1.000
_cell.length_c   1.000
_cell.angle_alpha   90.00
_cell.angle_beta   90.00
_cell.angle_gamma   90.00
#
_symmetry.space_group_name_H-M   'P 1'
#
loop_
_entity.id
_entity.type
_entity.pdbx_description
1 polymer ?
#
loop_
_entity_poly.entity_id
_entity_poly.type
_entity_poly.pdbx_seq_one_letter_code
_entity_poly.pdbx_strand_id
1 'polypeptide(L)'
;MFRLNSYRFSFTRCYQKSGYYQPNSFNKELILSVLKSTATKREAQNYMRKYAENSTSNHCLLIIRDLLDQKLAKLDRFAVTIRQLQILGLKPMFLLCPHRNVEKQTELLDACLRKNSMRSLILPEALTRAADGTYKSTLLFEHLKDLIPIVKPRVFDEKSCSFTTNLDIVNLTDKFVQHVDCRFDKVVLLSNLGGITSGERHDNAHVFINLSQEFDSLSQSLNQSLDILRSQACREAEFSTDILTPVHIIEQLQRSIELQQSHLDNLEIMNRVLSRLPISSTGLITDLDAASNRDKNNPLLYNVLTDRSLISSSLPRFKKEQLPAFAWYELPTDDEATEDLKDAALVTTVVKKGVDIKVFDYRTLDRSNSIGMFEPQTTNYSNASFPKVDLIKLKHIIDSSFGRKLDLNHYLERINGKIASIIVIGEYEGVAIITYEGPENGSFPYLDKFAVLPHLKGSLGISDIIFNLMFRKFPRELVWRSRKDNVVNKWYFQRSIGVLDLATDLGGGDAKPSIFKLFFHGDSHDAQFNNPQRLQVYSTYTRDIEPSWEN
;
A
#
# COMPACT_ATOMS: atom_id res chain seq x y z
N MET A 1 80.72 -11.65 34.43
CA MET A 1 79.59 -10.71 34.38
C MET A 1 79.65 -9.94 33.06
N PHE A 2 79.20 -10.54 31.94
CA PHE A 2 78.90 -9.86 30.68
C PHE A 2 78.08 -10.85 29.83
N ARG A 3 76.76 -10.64 29.71
CA ARG A 3 75.92 -11.30 28.69
C ARG A 3 75.20 -10.22 27.92
N LEU A 4 75.60 -10.08 26.66
CA LEU A 4 74.90 -9.33 25.61
C LEU A 4 73.54 -9.98 25.38
N ASN A 5 72.45 -9.25 25.66
CA ASN A 5 71.11 -9.70 25.31
C ASN A 5 70.86 -9.44 23.82
N SER A 6 70.75 -10.54 23.08
CA SER A 6 70.33 -10.63 21.70
C SER A 6 68.91 -10.05 21.51
N TYR A 7 68.78 -9.01 20.68
CA TYR A 7 67.50 -8.54 20.17
C TYR A 7 66.89 -9.61 19.25
N ARG A 8 65.77 -10.22 19.67
CA ARG A 8 64.92 -11.03 18.79
C ARG A 8 64.04 -10.10 17.96
N PHE A 9 64.36 -9.95 16.67
CA PHE A 9 63.44 -9.40 15.68
C PHE A 9 62.28 -10.39 15.49
N SER A 10 61.11 -10.09 16.05
CA SER A 10 59.87 -10.78 15.70
C SER A 10 59.33 -10.15 14.40
N PHE A 11 59.54 -10.82 13.26
CA PHE A 11 58.82 -10.50 12.03
C PHE A 11 57.35 -10.91 12.20
N THR A 12 56.51 -9.98 12.64
CA THR A 12 55.06 -10.06 12.46
C THR A 12 54.80 -9.94 10.97
N ARG A 13 54.51 -11.06 10.30
CA ARG A 13 53.92 -11.09 8.96
C ARG A 13 52.65 -10.26 9.01
N CYS A 14 52.73 -8.99 8.58
CA CYS A 14 51.55 -8.22 8.23
C CYS A 14 50.91 -8.95 7.05
N TYR A 15 49.87 -9.73 7.32
CA TYR A 15 48.87 -10.02 6.31
C TYR A 15 48.21 -8.67 5.97
N GLN A 16 48.81 -7.94 5.02
CA GLN A 16 48.08 -6.99 4.21
C GLN A 16 46.96 -7.81 3.56
N LYS A 17 45.74 -7.73 4.13
CA LYS A 17 44.55 -8.06 3.36
C LYS A 17 44.59 -7.09 2.18
N SER A 18 45.07 -7.55 1.04
CA SER A 18 44.80 -6.91 -0.25
C SER A 18 43.29 -6.83 -0.35
N GLY A 19 42.73 -5.72 0.10
CA GLY A 19 41.37 -5.36 -0.18
C GLY A 19 41.30 -5.21 -1.67
N TYR A 20 40.73 -6.20 -2.35
CA TYR A 20 40.26 -6.02 -3.71
C TYR A 20 39.35 -4.79 -3.67
N TYR A 21 39.83 -3.67 -4.21
CA TYR A 21 39.00 -2.51 -4.48
C TYR A 21 38.01 -2.97 -5.55
N GLN A 22 36.84 -3.44 -5.13
CA GLN A 22 35.78 -3.81 -6.05
C GLN A 22 35.14 -2.50 -6.52
N PRO A 23 35.32 -2.08 -7.78
CA PRO A 23 34.75 -0.83 -8.29
C PRO A 23 33.21 -0.84 -8.30
N ASN A 24 32.59 -1.95 -7.90
CA ASN A 24 31.15 -2.17 -7.82
C ASN A 24 30.67 -2.52 -6.40
N SER A 25 31.41 -2.17 -5.33
CA SER A 25 30.95 -2.47 -3.95
C SER A 25 29.59 -1.84 -3.65
N PHE A 26 29.38 -0.58 -4.04
CA PHE A 26 28.09 0.11 -3.91
C PHE A 26 26.98 -0.55 -4.72
N ASN A 27 27.23 -0.85 -6.01
CA ASN A 27 26.27 -1.56 -6.86
C ASN A 27 25.95 -2.96 -6.33
N LYS A 28 26.94 -3.65 -5.75
CA LYS A 28 26.76 -4.95 -5.13
C LYS A 28 25.97 -4.85 -3.84
N GLU A 29 26.22 -3.86 -2.99
CA GLU A 29 25.43 -3.61 -1.78
C GLU A 29 24.00 -3.24 -2.11
N LEU A 30 23.79 -2.41 -3.14
CA LEU A 30 22.48 -2.08 -3.69
C LEU A 30 21.74 -3.34 -4.15
N ILE A 31 22.38 -4.16 -5.01
CA ILE A 31 21.79 -5.40 -5.53
C ILE A 31 21.50 -6.39 -4.39
N LEU A 32 22.42 -6.53 -3.43
CA LEU A 32 22.22 -7.40 -2.27
C LEU A 32 21.09 -6.89 -1.37
N SER A 33 20.95 -5.58 -1.21
CA SER A 33 19.84 -4.97 -0.46
C SER A 33 18.51 -5.25 -1.14
N VAL A 34 18.44 -5.08 -2.47
CA VAL A 34 17.24 -5.36 -3.29
C VAL A 34 16.86 -6.85 -3.30
N LEU A 35 17.86 -7.75 -3.28
CA LEU A 35 17.60 -9.20 -3.25
C LEU A 35 17.17 -9.69 -1.86
N LYS A 36 17.67 -9.06 -0.78
CA LYS A 36 17.29 -9.39 0.60
C LYS A 36 15.84 -9.02 0.92
N SER A 37 15.33 -7.97 0.28
CA SER A 37 14.01 -7.39 0.51
C SER A 37 12.89 -8.06 -0.30
N THR A 38 13.01 -9.35 -0.64
CA THR A 38 11.98 -10.21 -1.28
C THR A 38 11.41 -9.75 -2.63
N ALA A 39 11.92 -8.67 -3.22
CA ALA A 39 11.47 -8.16 -4.50
C ALA A 39 11.73 -9.16 -5.63
N THR A 40 10.72 -9.39 -6.47
CA THR A 40 10.87 -10.19 -7.68
C THR A 40 11.86 -9.52 -8.65
N LYS A 41 12.49 -10.31 -9.54
CA LYS A 41 13.40 -9.77 -10.57
C LYS A 41 12.77 -8.62 -11.37
N ARG A 42 11.46 -8.70 -11.64
CA ARG A 42 10.70 -7.65 -12.33
C ARG A 42 10.57 -6.38 -11.51
N GLU A 43 10.24 -6.50 -10.23
CA GLU A 43 10.12 -5.35 -9.31
C GLU A 43 11.48 -4.68 -9.12
N ALA A 44 12.55 -5.46 -8.94
CA ALA A 44 13.92 -4.94 -8.89
C ALA A 44 14.30 -4.19 -10.19
N GLN A 45 13.96 -4.73 -11.36
CA GLN A 45 14.21 -4.05 -12.64
C GLN A 45 13.41 -2.76 -12.79
N ASN A 46 12.14 -2.75 -12.37
CA ASN A 46 11.30 -1.56 -12.40
C ASN A 46 11.83 -0.49 -11.44
N TYR A 47 12.27 -0.89 -10.24
CA TYR A 47 12.91 -0.02 -9.28
C TYR A 47 14.16 0.63 -9.86
N MET A 48 15.08 -0.18 -10.42
CA MET A 48 16.28 0.33 -11.05
C MET A 48 15.95 1.30 -12.19
N ARG A 49 14.91 1.06 -12.99
CA ARG A 49 14.49 2.03 -14.01
C ARG A 49 13.97 3.35 -13.40
N LYS A 50 13.21 3.28 -12.30
CA LYS A 50 12.61 4.46 -11.64
C LYS A 50 13.66 5.31 -10.90
N TYR A 51 14.70 4.69 -10.35
CA TYR A 51 15.66 5.32 -9.45
C TYR A 51 17.11 5.37 -9.96
N ALA A 52 17.45 4.73 -11.10
CA ALA A 52 18.79 4.84 -11.68
C ALA A 52 19.01 6.16 -12.44
N GLU A 53 17.96 6.89 -12.78
CA GLU A 53 18.07 8.22 -13.35
C GLU A 53 18.45 9.23 -12.25
N ASN A 54 19.76 9.48 -12.09
CA ASN A 54 20.33 10.46 -11.15
C ASN A 54 19.87 11.92 -11.39
N SER A 55 19.04 12.16 -12.39
CA SER A 55 18.53 13.48 -12.79
C SER A 55 17.45 14.02 -11.86
N THR A 56 16.70 13.18 -11.14
CA THR A 56 15.67 13.63 -10.18
C THR A 56 15.95 13.10 -8.78
N SER A 57 16.21 14.00 -7.82
CA SER A 57 16.37 13.64 -6.42
C SER A 57 15.03 13.24 -5.80
N ASN A 58 14.81 11.93 -5.64
CA ASN A 58 13.62 11.39 -4.98
C ASN A 58 13.79 11.44 -3.46
N HIS A 59 12.89 12.15 -2.79
CA HIS A 59 12.91 12.33 -1.35
C HIS A 59 11.88 11.44 -0.65
N CYS A 60 12.21 11.03 0.57
CA CYS A 60 11.34 10.29 1.47
C CYS A 60 11.10 11.13 2.73
N LEU A 61 9.86 11.58 2.96
CA LEU A 61 9.48 12.31 4.16
C LEU A 61 9.16 11.33 5.28
N LEU A 62 9.86 11.42 6.41
CA LEU A 62 9.70 10.57 7.58
C LEU A 62 9.22 11.43 8.75
N ILE A 63 8.05 11.09 9.30
CA ILE A 63 7.48 11.78 10.46
C ILE A 63 7.37 10.77 11.59
N ILE A 64 7.96 11.09 12.75
CA ILE A 64 7.98 10.22 13.92
C ILE A 64 7.25 10.92 15.08
N ARG A 65 6.15 10.33 15.55
CA ARG A 65 5.34 10.93 16.65
C ARG A 65 5.97 10.72 18.02
N ASP A 66 6.26 9.48 18.38
CA ASP A 66 6.61 9.10 19.76
C ASP A 66 8.08 8.73 19.93
N LEU A 67 8.99 9.53 19.36
CA LEU A 67 10.43 9.24 19.37
C LEU A 67 11.00 9.08 20.80
N LEU A 68 10.44 9.80 21.79
CA LEU A 68 10.92 9.78 23.18
C LEU A 68 10.55 8.52 23.95
N ASP A 69 9.47 7.82 23.56
CA ASP A 69 9.02 6.61 24.26
C ASP A 69 9.74 5.35 23.75
N GLN A 70 10.57 5.50 22.72
CA GLN A 70 11.18 4.37 22.04
C GLN A 70 12.49 3.95 22.69
N LYS A 71 12.67 2.63 22.81
CA LYS A 71 13.93 2.05 23.32
C LYS A 71 15.07 2.38 22.35
N LEU A 72 16.24 2.77 22.88
CA LEU A 72 17.43 3.10 22.06
C LEU A 72 17.84 1.98 21.09
N ALA A 73 17.66 0.71 21.48
CA ALA A 73 17.94 -0.43 20.62
C ALA A 73 17.05 -0.48 19.36
N LYS A 74 15.79 -0.02 19.44
CA LYS A 74 14.87 0.05 18.31
C LYS A 74 15.30 1.15 17.34
N LEU A 75 15.67 2.32 17.87
CA LEU A 75 16.19 3.44 17.07
C LEU A 75 17.47 3.07 16.34
N ASP A 76 18.39 2.36 16.99
CA ASP A 76 19.62 1.88 16.35
C ASP A 76 19.33 0.91 15.19
N ARG A 77 18.33 0.03 15.33
CA ARG A 77 17.90 -0.86 14.24
C ARG A 77 17.26 -0.05 13.10
N PHE A 78 16.40 0.91 13.43
CA PHE A 78 15.78 1.80 12.46
C PHE A 78 16.81 2.60 11.64
N ALA A 79 17.85 3.13 12.28
CA ALA A 79 18.92 3.85 11.61
C ALA A 79 19.65 3.00 10.55
N VAL A 80 19.79 1.68 10.78
CA VAL A 80 20.32 0.76 9.76
C VAL A 80 19.39 0.68 8.54
N THR A 81 18.07 0.63 8.76
CA THR A 81 17.07 0.67 7.67
C THR A 81 17.16 1.98 6.87
N ILE A 82 17.34 3.12 7.54
CA ILE A 82 17.50 4.42 6.88
C ILE A 82 18.78 4.47 6.03
N ARG A 83 19.87 3.90 6.53
CA ARG A 83 21.09 3.75 5.73
C ARG A 83 20.85 2.89 4.49
N GLN A 84 20.08 1.82 4.60
CA GLN A 84 19.70 1.01 3.43
C GLN A 84 18.86 1.81 2.43
N LEU A 85 17.94 2.67 2.89
CA LEU A 85 17.21 3.59 1.99
C LEU A 85 18.13 4.55 1.24
N GLN A 86 19.15 5.09 1.90
CA GLN A 86 20.14 5.95 1.24
C GLN A 86 20.92 5.19 0.17
N ILE A 87 21.33 3.94 0.46
CA ILE A 87 22.00 3.08 -0.52
C ILE A 87 21.09 2.81 -1.72
N LEU A 88 19.78 2.65 -1.49
CA LEU A 88 18.78 2.48 -2.53
C LEU A 88 18.63 3.75 -3.42
N GLY A 89 19.14 4.91 -3.00
CA GLY A 89 19.08 6.16 -3.77
C GLY A 89 17.94 7.09 -3.37
N LEU A 90 17.23 6.80 -2.27
CA LEU A 90 16.26 7.70 -1.67
C LEU A 90 16.94 8.64 -0.67
N LYS A 91 16.59 9.93 -0.70
CA LYS A 91 17.06 10.91 0.26
C LYS A 91 16.04 11.05 1.41
N PRO A 92 16.32 10.52 2.62
CA PRO A 92 15.41 10.64 3.75
C PRO A 92 15.44 12.07 4.32
N MET A 93 14.28 12.56 4.71
CA MET A 93 14.07 13.84 5.39
C MET A 93 13.19 13.59 6.61
N PHE A 94 13.62 14.06 7.78
CA PHE A 94 12.86 13.91 9.01
C PHE A 94 12.11 15.20 9.35
N LEU A 95 10.82 15.08 9.64
CA LEU A 95 10.02 16.16 10.21
C LEU A 95 9.54 15.72 11.61
N LEU A 96 9.95 16.46 12.65
CA LEU A 96 9.62 16.15 14.04
C LEU A 96 8.22 16.64 14.41
N CYS A 97 7.62 16.03 15.44
CA CYS A 97 6.27 16.38 15.90
C CYS A 97 6.29 17.45 17.02
N PRO A 98 5.34 18.40 17.04
CA PRO A 98 5.38 19.55 17.95
C PRO A 98 4.95 19.23 19.40
N HIS A 99 4.35 18.07 19.65
CA HIS A 99 3.67 17.73 20.91
C HIS A 99 4.60 17.42 22.10
N ARG A 100 5.91 17.23 21.87
CA ARG A 100 6.88 16.84 22.91
C ARG A 100 8.17 17.65 22.79
N ASN A 101 9.10 17.46 23.72
CA ASN A 101 10.36 18.21 23.77
C ASN A 101 11.20 17.99 22.48
N VAL A 102 11.03 18.90 21.52
CA VAL A 102 11.64 18.87 20.19
C VAL A 102 13.17 18.85 20.26
N GLU A 103 13.77 19.52 21.25
CA GLU A 103 15.23 19.58 21.39
C GLU A 103 15.79 18.20 21.77
N LYS A 104 15.20 17.55 22.78
CA LYS A 104 15.58 16.18 23.15
C LYS A 104 15.37 15.18 22.02
N GLN A 105 14.26 15.32 21.28
CA GLN A 105 14.00 14.47 20.11
C GLN A 105 15.08 14.64 19.03
N THR A 106 15.45 15.89 18.75
CA THR A 106 16.49 16.22 17.77
C THR A 106 17.84 15.60 18.16
N GLU A 107 18.24 15.78 19.42
CA GLU A 107 19.50 15.24 19.95
C GLU A 107 19.56 13.71 19.87
N LEU A 108 18.48 13.02 20.26
CA LEU A 108 18.40 11.56 20.21
C LEU A 108 18.49 11.03 18.77
N LEU A 109 17.75 11.63 17.84
CA LEU A 109 17.77 11.22 16.43
C LEU A 109 19.16 11.47 15.82
N ASP A 110 19.72 12.64 16.05
CA ASP A 110 21.04 13.02 15.56
C ASP A 110 22.15 12.11 16.11
N ALA A 111 22.14 11.81 17.41
CA ALA A 111 23.07 10.86 18.02
C ALA A 111 22.95 9.46 17.39
N CYS A 112 21.72 8.99 17.14
CA CYS A 112 21.47 7.69 16.53
C CYS A 112 21.95 7.62 15.06
N LEU A 113 21.71 8.67 14.28
CA LEU A 113 22.18 8.76 12.90
C LEU A 113 23.71 8.84 12.83
N ARG A 114 24.34 9.66 13.67
CA ARG A 114 25.81 9.78 13.75
C ARG A 114 26.48 8.47 14.15
N LYS A 115 25.90 7.73 15.10
CA LYS A 115 26.38 6.39 15.49
C LYS A 115 26.44 5.41 14.32
N ASN A 116 25.52 5.54 13.35
CA ASN A 116 25.45 4.69 12.16
C ASN A 116 26.21 5.25 10.95
N SER A 117 27.13 6.21 11.17
CA SER A 117 27.95 6.86 10.14
C SER A 117 27.17 7.69 9.11
N MET A 118 25.95 8.15 9.45
CA MET A 118 25.17 9.06 8.62
C MET A 118 25.41 10.51 9.03
N ARG A 119 25.33 11.44 8.07
CA ARG A 119 25.47 12.87 8.32
C ARG A 119 24.10 13.53 8.32
N SER A 120 23.72 14.08 9.45
CA SER A 120 22.48 14.81 9.71
C SER A 120 22.71 16.32 9.63
N LEU A 121 21.68 17.06 9.23
CA LEU A 121 21.63 18.53 9.25
C LEU A 121 20.41 18.96 10.05
N ILE A 122 20.60 19.62 11.19
CA ILE A 122 19.50 20.10 12.02
C ILE A 122 19.01 21.43 11.49
N LEU A 123 17.72 21.52 11.16
CA LEU A 123 17.06 22.74 10.73
C LEU A 123 16.23 23.32 11.89
N PRO A 124 16.49 24.58 12.28
CA PRO A 124 15.82 25.20 13.42
C PRO A 124 14.32 25.45 13.20
N GLU A 125 13.91 25.64 11.94
CA GLU A 125 12.54 25.84 11.51
C GLU A 125 12.20 25.04 10.26
N ALA A 126 10.91 24.77 10.08
CA ALA A 126 10.35 24.11 8.90
C ALA A 126 10.04 25.09 7.78
N LEU A 127 9.53 26.27 8.12
CA LEU A 127 9.13 27.31 7.18
C LEU A 127 9.40 28.70 7.76
N THR A 128 9.69 29.64 6.87
CA THR A 128 9.76 31.07 7.17
C THR A 128 8.52 31.75 6.61
N ARG A 129 7.76 32.44 7.46
CA ARG A 129 6.65 33.30 7.07
C ARG A 129 7.19 34.70 6.82
N ALA A 130 7.13 35.13 5.57
CA ALA A 130 7.62 36.43 5.14
C ALA A 130 6.68 37.57 5.55
N ALA A 131 7.19 38.81 5.48
CA ALA A 131 6.43 40.02 5.81
C ALA A 131 5.21 40.31 4.90
N ASP A 132 5.06 39.62 3.78
CA ASP A 132 3.86 39.65 2.93
C ASP A 132 2.80 38.60 3.35
N GLY A 133 3.14 37.72 4.29
CA GLY A 133 2.30 36.60 4.73
C GLY A 133 2.52 35.31 3.94
N THR A 134 3.43 35.30 2.96
CA THR A 134 3.80 34.09 2.20
C THR A 134 4.73 33.19 3.01
N TYR A 135 4.68 31.89 2.77
CA TYR A 135 5.62 30.93 3.36
C TYR A 135 6.74 30.62 2.37
N LYS A 136 7.97 30.57 2.87
CA LYS A 136 9.18 30.21 2.13
C LYS A 136 9.89 29.06 2.82
N SER A 137 10.49 28.18 2.02
CA SER A 137 11.40 27.15 2.49
C SER A 137 12.69 27.79 3.02
N THR A 138 13.19 27.31 4.16
CA THR A 138 14.46 27.77 4.73
C THR A 138 15.66 27.41 3.84
N LEU A 139 15.58 26.29 3.10
CA LEU A 139 16.66 25.79 2.26
C LEU A 139 16.16 25.23 0.93
N LEU A 140 17.07 25.23 -0.06
CA LEU A 140 16.90 24.51 -1.32
C LEU A 140 17.28 23.03 -1.12
N PHE A 141 16.26 22.20 -0.89
CA PHE A 141 16.46 20.79 -0.55
C PHE A 141 17.04 19.95 -1.70
N GLU A 142 16.85 20.33 -2.97
CA GLU A 142 17.43 19.62 -4.13
C GLU A 142 18.96 19.54 -4.11
N HIS A 143 19.62 20.58 -3.58
CA HIS A 143 21.08 20.68 -3.56
C HIS A 143 21.74 19.96 -2.39
N LEU A 144 20.95 19.41 -1.45
CA LEU A 144 21.48 18.58 -0.38
C LEU A 144 21.94 17.25 -0.97
N LYS A 145 23.25 17.00 -0.94
CA LYS A 145 23.87 15.77 -1.47
C LYS A 145 23.47 14.54 -0.64
N ASP A 146 24.26 14.25 0.39
CA ASP A 146 24.13 13.06 1.25
C ASP A 146 23.72 13.41 2.69
N LEU A 147 23.38 14.68 2.94
CA LEU A 147 22.96 15.16 4.25
C LEU A 147 21.49 14.83 4.48
N ILE A 148 21.18 14.30 5.67
CA ILE A 148 19.82 14.01 6.12
C ILE A 148 19.28 15.21 6.90
N PRO A 149 18.36 16.01 6.36
CA PRO A 149 17.74 17.11 7.10
C PRO A 149 16.82 16.58 8.22
N ILE A 150 17.00 17.10 9.43
CA ILE A 150 16.12 16.94 10.58
C ILE A 150 15.43 18.28 10.82
N VAL A 151 14.15 18.37 10.49
CA VAL A 151 13.36 19.59 10.50
C VAL A 151 12.60 19.69 11.82
N LYS A 152 12.85 20.77 12.57
CA LYS A 152 12.05 21.10 13.76
C LYS A 152 10.70 21.72 13.33
N PRO A 153 9.57 21.35 13.96
CA PRO A 153 8.23 21.85 13.63
C PRO A 153 8.02 23.27 14.18
N ARG A 154 8.82 24.22 13.70
CA ARG A 154 8.71 25.65 14.04
C ARG A 154 8.50 26.44 12.77
N VAL A 155 7.72 27.51 12.86
CA VAL A 155 7.61 28.50 11.79
C VAL A 155 8.21 29.80 12.30
N PHE A 156 9.17 30.34 11.57
CA PHE A 156 9.77 31.65 11.89
C PHE A 156 8.93 32.75 11.22
N ASP A 157 8.40 33.70 11.97
CA ASP A 157 7.69 34.86 11.42
C ASP A 157 8.63 36.07 11.34
N GLU A 158 8.88 36.57 10.12
CA GLU A 158 9.75 37.73 9.88
C GLU A 158 9.20 39.01 10.52
N LYS A 159 7.86 39.16 10.64
CA LYS A 159 7.27 40.38 11.20
C LYS A 159 7.47 40.49 12.70
N SER A 160 7.24 39.39 13.40
CA SER A 160 7.34 39.34 14.86
C SER A 160 8.71 38.86 15.35
N CYS A 161 9.60 38.46 14.43
CA CYS A 161 10.92 37.89 14.73
C CYS A 161 10.85 36.78 15.79
N SER A 162 9.78 35.97 15.74
CA SER A 162 9.48 34.96 16.75
C SER A 162 9.18 33.61 16.11
N PHE A 163 9.48 32.55 16.87
CA PHE A 163 9.16 31.18 16.46
C PHE A 163 7.76 30.82 16.96
N THR A 164 6.89 30.39 16.05
CA THR A 164 5.61 29.79 16.41
C THR A 164 5.80 28.30 16.62
N THR A 165 5.51 27.83 17.84
CA THR A 165 5.67 26.42 18.25
C THR A 165 4.34 25.69 18.43
N ASN A 166 3.24 26.40 18.69
CA ASN A 166 1.89 25.83 18.83
C ASN A 166 1.25 25.68 17.44
N LEU A 167 1.77 24.76 16.65
CA LEU A 167 1.27 24.48 15.31
C LEU A 167 0.62 23.11 15.30
N ASP A 168 -0.59 23.06 14.75
CA ASP A 168 -1.21 21.81 14.36
C ASP A 168 -0.34 21.12 13.30
N ILE A 169 0.03 19.87 13.57
CA ILE A 169 0.92 19.07 12.72
C ILE A 169 0.33 18.87 11.32
N VAL A 170 -0.99 18.78 11.20
CA VAL A 170 -1.67 18.57 9.93
C VAL A 170 -1.46 19.79 9.02
N ASN A 171 -1.72 20.98 9.55
CA ASN A 171 -1.52 22.25 8.86
C ASN A 171 -0.05 22.54 8.55
N LEU A 172 0.85 22.22 9.49
CA LEU A 172 2.29 22.38 9.28
C LEU A 172 2.79 21.51 8.13
N THR A 173 2.41 20.22 8.13
CA THR A 173 2.87 19.27 7.12
C THR A 173 2.33 19.61 5.73
N ASP A 174 1.06 20.03 5.62
CA ASP A 174 0.48 20.49 4.35
C ASP A 174 1.23 21.71 3.79
N LYS A 175 1.46 22.74 4.62
CA LYS A 175 2.23 23.93 4.21
C LYS A 175 3.67 23.58 3.88
N PHE A 176 4.29 22.67 4.63
CA PHE A 176 5.67 22.25 4.39
C PHE A 176 5.79 21.61 3.00
N VAL A 177 4.92 20.63 2.68
CA VAL A 177 4.94 19.97 1.37
C VAL A 177 4.60 20.94 0.23
N GLN A 178 3.75 21.95 0.47
CA GLN A 178 3.41 22.96 -0.53
C GLN A 178 4.60 23.88 -0.91
N HIS A 179 5.45 24.22 0.07
CA HIS A 179 6.46 25.26 -0.08
C HIS A 179 7.89 24.73 -0.22
N VAL A 180 8.08 23.42 -0.12
CA VAL A 180 9.39 22.77 -0.28
C VAL A 180 9.63 22.44 -1.75
N ASP A 181 10.75 22.92 -2.27
CA ASP A 181 11.24 22.65 -3.63
C ASP A 181 11.79 21.23 -3.75
N CYS A 182 11.04 20.17 -3.42
CA CYS A 182 11.53 18.80 -3.60
C CYS A 182 10.42 17.81 -3.97
N ARG A 183 10.78 16.79 -4.74
CA ARG A 183 9.87 15.71 -5.13
C ARG A 183 9.85 14.61 -4.07
N PHE A 184 8.75 14.53 -3.33
CA PHE A 184 8.48 13.42 -2.41
C PHE A 184 7.83 12.23 -3.16
N ASP A 185 8.55 11.10 -3.29
CA ASP A 185 7.96 9.86 -3.80
C ASP A 185 7.34 9.02 -2.68
N LYS A 186 7.85 9.18 -1.45
CA LYS A 186 7.44 8.42 -0.27
C LYS A 186 7.20 9.33 0.93
N VAL A 187 6.12 9.04 1.66
CA VAL A 187 5.80 9.67 2.94
C VAL A 187 5.55 8.56 3.95
N VAL A 188 6.29 8.55 5.05
CA VAL A 188 6.16 7.54 6.10
C VAL A 188 5.81 8.21 7.42
N LEU A 189 4.70 7.78 8.01
CA LEU A 189 4.32 8.11 9.38
C LEU A 189 4.67 6.93 10.29
N LEU A 190 5.52 7.18 11.27
CA LEU A 190 5.89 6.22 12.31
C LEU A 190 5.16 6.58 13.60
N SER A 191 4.33 5.64 14.05
CA SER A 191 3.51 5.75 15.26
C SER A 191 3.60 4.44 16.04
N ASN A 192 3.67 4.51 17.37
CA ASN A 192 3.71 3.32 18.24
C ASN A 192 2.45 2.45 18.11
N LEU A 193 1.38 3.04 17.57
CA LEU A 193 0.09 2.42 17.36
C LEU A 193 0.07 1.54 16.09
N GLY A 194 1.00 1.78 15.15
CA GLY A 194 0.99 1.17 13.83
C GLY A 194 0.01 1.83 12.86
N GLY A 195 -0.46 1.04 11.89
CA GLY A 195 -1.37 1.43 10.81
C GLY A 195 -2.76 1.81 11.29
N ILE A 196 -3.60 2.28 10.37
CA ILE A 196 -4.99 2.66 10.65
C ILE A 196 -5.81 1.38 10.83
N THR A 197 -6.52 1.25 11.95
CA THR A 197 -7.37 0.09 12.23
C THR A 197 -8.58 0.03 11.29
N SER A 198 -9.01 -1.18 10.94
CA SER A 198 -10.20 -1.42 10.13
C SER A 198 -11.19 -2.30 10.87
N GLY A 199 -12.44 -1.84 10.98
CA GLY A 199 -13.53 -2.60 11.61
C GLY A 199 -13.87 -3.90 10.86
N GLU A 200 -13.52 -4.01 9.57
CA GLU A 200 -13.69 -5.25 8.78
C GLU A 200 -12.70 -6.35 9.19
N ARG A 201 -11.71 -6.06 10.06
CA ARG A 201 -10.51 -6.90 10.26
C ARG A 201 -10.15 -7.15 11.73
N HIS A 202 -11.13 -7.27 12.63
CA HIS A 202 -10.88 -7.53 14.06
C HIS A 202 -9.80 -6.60 14.65
N ASP A 203 -9.91 -5.29 14.35
CA ASP A 203 -8.96 -4.24 14.75
C ASP A 203 -7.53 -4.31 14.20
N ASN A 204 -7.24 -5.16 13.22
CA ASN A 204 -5.97 -5.14 12.50
C ASN A 204 -5.86 -3.94 11.54
N ALA A 205 -4.62 -3.61 11.13
CA ALA A 205 -4.39 -2.49 10.23
C ALA A 205 -5.02 -2.72 8.84
N HIS A 206 -5.59 -1.64 8.29
CA HIS A 206 -6.05 -1.56 6.93
C HIS A 206 -4.84 -1.66 6.00
N VAL A 207 -4.71 -2.75 5.23
CA VAL A 207 -3.49 -3.03 4.47
C VAL A 207 -3.21 -1.99 3.38
N PHE A 208 -4.26 -1.56 2.67
CA PHE A 208 -4.16 -0.57 1.60
C PHE A 208 -5.39 0.35 1.62
N ILE A 209 -5.20 1.66 1.69
CA ILE A 209 -6.28 2.67 1.67
C ILE A 209 -6.22 3.46 0.37
N ASN A 210 -7.33 3.47 -0.35
CA ASN A 210 -7.56 4.36 -1.48
C ASN A 210 -8.24 5.65 -0.99
N LEU A 211 -7.50 6.75 -0.80
CA LEU A 211 -8.05 7.97 -0.19
C LEU A 211 -9.22 8.57 -0.97
N SER A 212 -9.19 8.53 -2.30
CA SER A 212 -10.28 9.09 -3.13
C SER A 212 -11.64 8.43 -2.92
N GLN A 213 -11.70 7.24 -2.31
CA GLN A 213 -12.94 6.50 -2.08
C GLN A 213 -13.22 6.27 -0.61
N GLU A 214 -12.20 5.92 0.17
CA GLU A 214 -12.38 5.41 1.52
C GLU A 214 -12.19 6.51 2.58
N PHE A 215 -11.64 7.68 2.23
CA PHE A 215 -11.35 8.74 3.20
C PHE A 215 -12.58 9.19 3.98
N ASP A 216 -13.69 9.52 3.30
CA ASP A 216 -14.89 10.04 3.98
C ASP A 216 -15.52 8.98 4.89
N SER A 217 -15.62 7.74 4.40
CA SER A 217 -16.18 6.62 5.16
C SER A 217 -15.35 6.28 6.39
N LEU A 218 -14.02 6.23 6.24
CA LEU A 218 -13.10 5.96 7.37
C LEU A 218 -13.09 7.11 8.37
N SER A 219 -13.09 8.36 7.90
CA SER A 219 -13.12 9.53 8.76
C SER A 219 -14.41 9.59 9.57
N GLN A 220 -15.56 9.26 8.97
CA GLN A 220 -16.83 9.15 9.69
C GLN A 220 -16.82 8.02 10.71
N SER A 221 -16.31 6.84 10.35
CA SER A 221 -16.22 5.70 11.26
C SER A 221 -15.32 5.99 12.48
N LEU A 222 -14.16 6.63 12.26
CA LEU A 222 -13.26 7.04 13.34
C LEU A 222 -13.88 8.10 14.24
N ASN A 223 -14.56 9.11 13.67
CA ASN A 223 -15.27 10.13 14.45
C ASN A 223 -16.41 9.53 15.27
N GLN A 224 -17.20 8.61 14.72
CA GLN A 224 -18.25 7.91 15.47
C GLN A 224 -17.67 7.11 16.64
N SER A 225 -16.54 6.42 16.43
CA SER A 225 -15.87 5.70 17.51
C SER A 225 -15.36 6.64 18.60
N LEU A 226 -14.81 7.80 18.20
CA LEU A 226 -14.38 8.85 19.12
C LEU A 226 -15.54 9.41 19.95
N ASP A 227 -16.70 9.65 19.32
CA ASP A 227 -17.88 10.16 20.01
C ASP A 227 -18.45 9.14 20.99
N ILE A 228 -18.42 7.84 20.64
CA ILE A 228 -18.79 6.75 21.55
C ILE A 228 -17.85 6.74 22.76
N LEU A 229 -16.53 6.76 22.56
CA LEU A 229 -15.55 6.77 23.64
C LEU A 229 -15.67 8.01 24.52
N ARG A 230 -15.87 9.19 23.92
CA ARG A 230 -16.10 10.44 24.67
C ARG A 230 -17.37 10.37 25.51
N SER A 231 -18.45 9.82 24.97
CA SER A 231 -19.71 9.64 25.71
C SER A 231 -19.56 8.66 26.87
N GLN A 232 -18.76 7.60 26.72
CA GLN A 232 -18.43 6.65 27.78
C GLN A 232 -17.60 7.33 28.87
N ALA A 233 -16.56 8.08 28.50
CA ALA A 233 -15.75 8.84 29.43
C ALA A 233 -16.57 9.87 30.23
N CYS A 234 -17.52 10.56 29.60
CA CYS A 234 -18.44 11.47 30.30
C CYS A 234 -19.35 10.73 31.28
N ARG A 235 -19.95 9.60 30.89
CA ARG A 235 -20.82 8.78 31.76
C ARG A 235 -20.07 8.24 32.98
N GLU A 236 -18.84 7.79 32.79
CA GLU A 236 -18.01 7.29 33.88
C GLU A 236 -17.51 8.42 34.78
N ALA A 237 -17.21 9.60 34.23
CA ALA A 237 -16.90 10.80 35.02
C ALA A 237 -18.10 11.28 35.87
N GLU A 238 -19.33 11.14 35.37
CA GLU A 238 -20.56 11.43 36.13
C GLU A 238 -20.86 10.37 37.21
N PHE A 239 -20.54 9.09 36.97
CA PHE A 239 -20.69 8.02 37.97
C PHE A 239 -19.59 8.01 39.04
N SER A 240 -18.49 8.71 38.82
CA SER A 240 -17.32 8.80 39.71
C SER A 240 -17.61 9.53 41.03
N THR A 241 -18.75 10.24 41.15
CA THR A 241 -19.09 10.97 42.39
C THR A 241 -19.60 10.06 43.51
N ASP A 242 -20.09 8.84 43.23
CA ASP A 242 -20.74 8.01 44.25
C ASP A 242 -20.12 6.61 44.49
N ILE A 243 -19.31 6.04 43.59
CA ILE A 243 -18.66 4.73 43.82
C ILE A 243 -17.25 4.74 43.19
N LEU A 244 -16.30 4.08 43.87
CA LEU A 244 -14.93 3.74 43.46
C LEU A 244 -14.83 3.23 42.00
N THR A 245 -14.96 4.09 41.00
CA THR A 245 -14.51 3.81 39.64
C THR A 245 -12.99 3.71 39.70
N PRO A 246 -12.37 2.57 39.30
CA PRO A 246 -10.93 2.44 39.32
C PRO A 246 -10.35 3.51 38.40
N VAL A 247 -9.47 4.39 38.92
CA VAL A 247 -8.72 5.40 38.15
C VAL A 247 -8.13 4.81 36.87
N HIS A 248 -7.78 3.52 36.92
CA HIS A 248 -7.33 2.73 35.78
C HIS A 248 -8.27 2.73 34.57
N ILE A 249 -9.60 2.68 34.76
CA ILE A 249 -10.57 2.66 33.65
C ILE A 249 -10.61 4.02 32.95
N ILE A 250 -10.61 5.11 33.73
CA ILE A 250 -10.58 6.47 33.19
C ILE A 250 -9.27 6.72 32.42
N GLU A 251 -8.13 6.28 32.96
CA GLU A 251 -6.84 6.36 32.27
C GLU A 251 -6.83 5.52 30.98
N GLN A 252 -7.45 4.33 30.98
CA GLN A 252 -7.55 3.47 29.80
C GLN A 252 -8.44 4.09 28.72
N LEU A 253 -9.55 4.71 29.10
CA LEU A 253 -10.43 5.44 28.18
C LEU A 253 -9.73 6.67 27.60
N GLN A 254 -9.04 7.46 28.43
CA GLN A 254 -8.26 8.60 27.95
C GLN A 254 -7.20 8.19 26.94
N ARG A 255 -6.45 7.11 27.21
CA ARG A 255 -5.48 6.54 26.24
C ARG A 255 -6.15 6.09 24.95
N SER A 256 -7.35 5.50 25.03
CA SER A 256 -8.10 5.06 23.86
C SER A 256 -8.61 6.23 23.01
N ILE A 257 -9.01 7.33 23.65
CA ILE A 257 -9.40 8.58 22.98
C ILE A 257 -8.19 9.21 22.28
N GLU A 258 -7.05 9.33 22.96
CA GLU A 258 -5.80 9.84 22.37
C GLU A 258 -5.34 8.99 21.18
N LEU A 259 -5.47 7.67 21.30
CA LEU A 259 -5.13 6.70 20.27
C LEU A 259 -5.98 6.91 19.01
N GLN A 260 -7.29 7.03 19.16
CA GLN A 260 -8.18 7.27 18.02
C GLN A 260 -8.01 8.66 17.39
N GLN A 261 -7.73 9.69 18.20
CA GLN A 261 -7.37 11.02 17.69
C GLN A 261 -6.10 10.96 16.84
N SER A 262 -5.07 10.22 17.30
CA SER A 262 -3.84 10.02 16.53
C SER A 262 -4.10 9.33 15.18
N HIS A 263 -4.99 8.34 15.12
CA HIS A 263 -5.37 7.70 13.86
C HIS A 263 -6.08 8.67 12.90
N LEU A 264 -6.97 9.52 13.42
CA LEU A 264 -7.65 10.55 12.64
C LEU A 264 -6.65 11.57 12.08
N ASP A 265 -5.77 12.10 12.92
CA ASP A 265 -4.72 13.03 12.48
C ASP A 265 -3.82 12.38 11.41
N ASN A 266 -3.44 11.12 11.58
CA ASN A 266 -2.60 10.40 10.62
C ASN A 266 -3.30 10.24 9.26
N LEU A 267 -4.59 9.92 9.26
CA LEU A 267 -5.39 9.84 8.04
C LEU A 267 -5.50 11.21 7.37
N GLU A 268 -5.70 12.28 8.15
CA GLU A 268 -5.81 13.64 7.63
C GLU A 268 -4.49 14.16 7.07
N ILE A 269 -3.36 13.95 7.76
CA ILE A 269 -2.02 14.27 7.25
C ILE A 269 -1.79 13.59 5.92
N MET A 270 -2.05 12.27 5.84
CA MET A 270 -1.86 11.53 4.60
C MET A 270 -2.76 12.06 3.48
N ASN A 271 -4.00 12.42 3.77
CA ASN A 271 -4.91 12.96 2.77
C ASN A 271 -4.44 14.31 2.22
N ARG A 272 -4.09 15.26 3.10
CA ARG A 272 -3.64 16.59 2.67
C ARG A 272 -2.31 16.51 1.92
N VAL A 273 -1.33 15.77 2.44
CA VAL A 273 -0.02 15.60 1.82
C VAL A 273 -0.11 14.90 0.47
N LEU A 274 -0.77 13.74 0.40
CA LEU A 274 -0.86 12.99 -0.86
C LEU A 274 -1.72 13.71 -1.90
N SER A 275 -2.67 14.56 -1.49
CA SER A 275 -3.44 15.39 -2.43
C SER A 275 -2.58 16.40 -3.18
N ARG A 276 -1.52 16.92 -2.54
CA ARG A 276 -0.55 17.85 -3.14
C ARG A 276 0.53 17.17 -3.97
N LEU A 277 0.80 15.90 -3.69
CA LEU A 277 1.83 15.13 -4.36
C LEU A 277 1.33 14.49 -5.69
N PRO A 278 2.26 14.08 -6.57
CA PRO A 278 1.93 13.30 -7.75
C PRO A 278 1.22 11.99 -7.41
N ILE A 279 0.42 11.46 -8.34
CA ILE A 279 -0.32 10.20 -8.20
C ILE A 279 0.63 8.99 -7.99
N SER A 280 1.91 9.12 -8.38
CA SER A 280 2.93 8.10 -8.15
C SER A 280 3.36 7.98 -6.68
N SER A 281 3.16 9.03 -5.88
CA SER A 281 3.64 9.07 -4.50
C SER A 281 2.85 8.13 -3.58
N THR A 282 3.55 7.49 -2.65
CA THR A 282 2.95 6.49 -1.75
C THR A 282 3.15 6.90 -0.28
N GLY A 283 2.08 6.83 0.49
CA GLY A 283 2.09 6.95 1.94
C GLY A 283 2.23 5.58 2.62
N LEU A 284 2.94 5.52 3.74
CA LEU A 284 3.05 4.35 4.60
C LEU A 284 2.85 4.76 6.06
N ILE A 285 1.98 4.07 6.77
CA ILE A 285 1.79 4.22 8.22
C ILE A 285 2.20 2.89 8.85
N THR A 286 3.18 2.92 9.75
CA THR A 286 3.70 1.71 10.37
C THR A 286 4.29 1.99 11.75
N ASP A 287 4.50 0.93 12.52
CA ASP A 287 5.22 1.00 13.79
C ASP A 287 6.73 0.95 13.56
N LEU A 288 7.48 1.50 14.51
CA LEU A 288 8.93 1.52 14.50
C LEU A 288 9.52 0.10 14.53
N ASP A 289 8.92 -0.85 15.27
CA ASP A 289 9.41 -2.23 15.31
C ASP A 289 9.26 -2.92 13.96
N ALA A 290 8.10 -2.77 13.34
CA ALA A 290 7.84 -3.28 12.01
C ALA A 290 8.83 -2.67 10.98
N ALA A 291 9.06 -1.35 11.04
CA ALA A 291 10.01 -0.66 10.16
C ALA A 291 11.50 -0.98 10.44
N SER A 292 11.81 -1.52 11.62
CA SER A 292 13.18 -1.84 12.07
C SER A 292 13.57 -3.29 11.87
N ASN A 293 12.66 -4.14 11.37
CA ASN A 293 12.95 -5.54 11.12
C ASN A 293 14.05 -5.70 10.06
N ARG A 294 15.07 -6.50 10.42
CA ARG A 294 16.24 -6.78 9.58
C ARG A 294 15.99 -7.91 8.57
N ASP A 295 14.92 -8.67 8.78
CA ASP A 295 14.53 -9.80 7.96
C ASP A 295 13.74 -9.40 6.72
N LYS A 296 13.47 -10.40 5.87
CA LYS A 296 12.76 -10.36 4.57
C LYS A 296 11.40 -9.63 4.56
N ASN A 297 10.88 -9.25 5.73
CA ASN A 297 9.53 -8.71 5.95
C ASN A 297 9.56 -7.25 6.43
N ASN A 298 10.56 -6.45 6.05
CA ASN A 298 10.54 -5.02 6.36
C ASN A 298 9.55 -4.28 5.43
N PRO A 299 8.45 -3.72 5.95
CA PRO A 299 7.41 -3.08 5.14
C PRO A 299 7.88 -1.81 4.46
N LEU A 300 8.80 -1.07 5.08
CA LEU A 300 9.31 0.19 4.55
C LEU A 300 10.25 -0.06 3.37
N LEU A 301 11.18 -1.02 3.49
CA LEU A 301 12.06 -1.40 2.37
C LEU A 301 11.26 -2.06 1.24
N TYR A 302 10.31 -2.94 1.60
CA TYR A 302 9.45 -3.58 0.61
C TYR A 302 8.58 -2.57 -0.14
N ASN A 303 7.98 -1.59 0.55
CA ASN A 303 7.18 -0.55 -0.08
C ASN A 303 7.99 0.36 -1.00
N VAL A 304 9.23 0.66 -0.64
CA VAL A 304 10.14 1.46 -1.46
C VAL A 304 10.44 0.76 -2.79
N LEU A 305 10.56 -0.57 -2.79
CA LEU A 305 10.92 -1.34 -3.96
C LEU A 305 9.71 -1.74 -4.83
N THR A 306 8.56 -1.98 -4.21
CA THR A 306 7.41 -2.60 -4.87
C THR A 306 6.19 -1.67 -4.95
N ASP A 307 6.20 -0.51 -4.28
CA ASP A 307 5.05 0.38 -4.09
C ASP A 307 3.82 -0.32 -3.47
N ARG A 308 4.03 -1.44 -2.77
CA ARG A 308 3.00 -2.32 -2.21
C ARG A 308 3.14 -2.50 -0.70
N SER A 309 2.08 -2.99 -0.10
CA SER A 309 2.07 -3.58 1.24
C SER A 309 2.63 -5.01 1.20
N LEU A 310 3.22 -5.47 2.30
CA LEU A 310 3.76 -6.84 2.43
C LEU A 310 2.71 -7.91 2.09
N ILE A 311 1.46 -7.64 2.45
CA ILE A 311 0.30 -8.46 2.16
C ILE A 311 -0.56 -7.76 1.13
N SER A 312 -1.20 -8.52 0.24
CA SER A 312 -2.18 -7.98 -0.70
C SER A 312 -3.54 -7.76 -0.04
N SER A 313 -4.16 -6.60 -0.32
CA SER A 313 -5.47 -6.22 0.25
C SER A 313 -6.62 -7.13 -0.17
N SER A 314 -6.50 -7.81 -1.31
CA SER A 314 -7.55 -8.68 -1.86
C SER A 314 -7.42 -10.16 -1.51
N LEU A 315 -6.52 -10.54 -0.61
CA LEU A 315 -6.40 -11.93 -0.20
C LEU A 315 -7.53 -12.31 0.77
N PRO A 316 -8.25 -13.42 0.53
CA PRO A 316 -9.35 -13.88 1.39
C PRO A 316 -8.87 -14.46 2.74
N ARG A 317 -7.55 -14.65 2.94
CA ARG A 317 -6.93 -15.24 4.15
C ARG A 317 -7.35 -14.58 5.46
N PHE A 318 -7.90 -13.36 5.43
CA PHE A 318 -8.27 -12.58 6.62
C PHE A 318 -9.74 -12.68 7.00
N LYS A 319 -10.57 -13.39 6.21
CA LYS A 319 -11.97 -13.68 6.55
C LYS A 319 -12.14 -15.00 7.32
N LYS A 320 -11.06 -15.76 7.56
CA LYS A 320 -11.13 -17.02 8.29
C LYS A 320 -10.81 -16.78 9.76
N GLU A 321 -11.73 -17.23 10.60
CA GLU A 321 -11.57 -17.40 12.04
C GLU A 321 -10.20 -17.95 12.40
N GLN A 322 -9.73 -17.56 13.59
CA GLN A 322 -8.56 -18.09 14.29
C GLN A 322 -8.38 -19.57 13.97
N LEU A 323 -7.43 -19.88 13.08
CA LEU A 323 -6.82 -21.20 13.11
C LEU A 323 -6.17 -21.32 14.49
N PRO A 324 -6.41 -22.41 15.25
CA PRO A 324 -5.69 -22.63 16.49
C PRO A 324 -4.20 -22.53 16.17
N ALA A 325 -3.47 -21.77 16.98
CA ALA A 325 -2.10 -21.31 16.73
C ALA A 325 -1.05 -22.42 16.60
N PHE A 326 -1.44 -23.70 16.61
CA PHE A 326 -0.55 -24.83 16.48
C PHE A 326 -1.19 -25.91 15.61
N ALA A 327 -0.47 -26.35 14.58
CA ALA A 327 -0.73 -27.66 14.03
C ALA A 327 -0.42 -28.70 15.13
N TRP A 328 -1.37 -29.58 15.44
CA TRP A 328 -1.36 -30.56 16.54
C TRP A 328 -0.15 -31.53 16.61
N TYR A 329 0.83 -31.39 15.71
CA TYR A 329 2.08 -32.16 15.66
C TYR A 329 3.34 -31.32 15.94
N GLU A 330 3.24 -30.01 16.15
CA GLU A 330 4.38 -29.18 16.57
C GLU A 330 4.48 -29.18 18.10
N LEU A 331 5.42 -29.95 18.63
CA LEU A 331 5.77 -29.96 20.05
C LEU A 331 6.42 -28.62 20.44
N PRO A 332 6.06 -28.00 21.58
CA PRO A 332 6.73 -26.81 22.07
C PRO A 332 8.18 -27.18 22.42
N THR A 333 9.14 -26.42 21.89
CA THR A 333 10.51 -26.45 22.40
C THR A 333 10.68 -25.27 23.35
N ASP A 334 11.18 -25.58 24.54
CA ASP A 334 11.21 -24.68 25.71
C ASP A 334 12.03 -23.40 25.50
N ASP A 335 11.55 -22.33 26.17
CA ASP A 335 12.28 -21.17 26.69
C ASP A 335 12.97 -20.20 25.71
N GLU A 336 12.17 -19.44 24.95
CA GLU A 336 12.29 -17.97 24.94
C GLU A 336 10.86 -17.39 24.93
N ALA A 337 10.56 -16.49 25.87
CA ALA A 337 9.34 -15.70 25.83
C ALA A 337 9.32 -14.93 24.50
N THR A 338 8.60 -15.45 23.52
CA THR A 338 8.29 -14.77 22.26
C THR A 338 7.40 -13.60 22.65
N GLU A 339 8.01 -12.43 22.89
CA GLU A 339 7.29 -11.15 22.87
C GLU A 339 6.40 -11.17 21.62
N ASP A 340 5.09 -10.97 21.80
CA ASP A 340 4.08 -10.99 20.74
C ASP A 340 4.55 -10.22 19.50
N LEU A 341 5.20 -10.91 18.57
CA LEU A 341 5.61 -10.38 17.28
C LEU A 341 4.33 -10.25 16.46
N LYS A 342 3.57 -9.17 16.71
CA LYS A 342 2.51 -8.74 15.80
C LYS A 342 3.12 -8.70 14.41
N ASP A 343 2.63 -9.56 13.52
CA ASP A 343 3.13 -9.67 12.16
C ASP A 343 3.23 -8.28 11.55
N ALA A 344 4.43 -7.88 11.12
CA ALA A 344 4.69 -6.53 10.61
C ALA A 344 3.67 -6.10 9.53
N ALA A 345 3.16 -7.06 8.77
CA ALA A 345 2.17 -6.84 7.74
C ALA A 345 0.74 -6.56 8.25
N LEU A 346 0.40 -6.97 9.48
CA LEU A 346 -0.88 -6.66 10.14
C LEU A 346 -0.86 -5.31 10.85
N VAL A 347 0.32 -4.70 11.00
CA VAL A 347 0.53 -3.40 11.66
C VAL A 347 0.81 -2.30 10.65
N THR A 348 0.86 -2.59 9.35
CA THR A 348 1.19 -1.62 8.29
C THR A 348 -0.01 -1.25 7.44
N THR A 349 -0.16 0.05 7.18
CA THR A 349 -1.14 0.59 6.24
C THR A 349 -0.43 1.35 5.13
N VAL A 350 -0.63 0.92 3.89
CA VAL A 350 -0.19 1.69 2.71
C VAL A 350 -1.33 2.60 2.27
N VAL A 351 -1.04 3.87 2.05
CA VAL A 351 -2.02 4.89 1.66
C VAL A 351 -1.62 5.46 0.32
N LYS A 352 -2.58 5.65 -0.58
CA LYS A 352 -2.38 6.42 -1.82
C LYS A 352 -3.50 7.43 -1.98
N LYS A 353 -3.19 8.58 -2.61
CA LYS A 353 -4.18 9.60 -3.02
C LYS A 353 -5.36 8.93 -3.71
N GLY A 354 -5.04 7.94 -4.54
CA GLY A 354 -6.00 7.07 -5.15
C GLY A 354 -6.00 7.16 -6.66
N VAL A 355 -6.70 6.20 -7.25
CA VAL A 355 -7.00 6.20 -8.67
C VAL A 355 -8.50 6.42 -8.80
N ASP A 356 -8.89 7.25 -9.75
CA ASP A 356 -10.31 7.47 -10.05
C ASP A 356 -10.94 6.15 -10.51
N ILE A 357 -12.11 5.80 -9.99
CA ILE A 357 -12.76 4.51 -10.28
C ILE A 357 -14.15 4.81 -10.79
N LYS A 358 -14.40 4.40 -12.03
CA LYS A 358 -15.70 4.54 -12.69
C LYS A 358 -16.32 3.17 -12.78
N VAL A 359 -17.43 2.98 -12.05
CA VAL A 359 -18.23 1.77 -12.08
C VAL A 359 -19.47 2.04 -12.91
N PHE A 360 -19.67 1.24 -13.96
CA PHE A 360 -20.76 1.38 -14.90
C PHE A 360 -21.67 0.14 -14.83
N ASP A 361 -22.93 0.35 -14.45
CA ASP A 361 -23.93 -0.71 -14.27
C ASP A 361 -24.99 -0.67 -15.35
N TYR A 362 -24.53 -0.61 -16.61
CA TYR A 362 -25.39 -0.67 -17.78
C TYR A 362 -25.60 -2.12 -18.19
N ARG A 363 -26.84 -2.49 -18.54
CA ARG A 363 -27.12 -3.78 -19.19
C ARG A 363 -26.79 -3.75 -20.68
N THR A 364 -26.93 -2.59 -21.32
CA THR A 364 -26.66 -2.36 -22.74
C THR A 364 -25.72 -1.19 -22.96
N LEU A 365 -24.86 -1.29 -23.98
CA LEU A 365 -23.97 -0.21 -24.42
C LEU A 365 -24.54 0.42 -25.69
N ASP A 366 -25.25 1.53 -25.51
CA ASP A 366 -25.88 2.29 -26.60
C ASP A 366 -25.14 3.60 -26.92
N ARG A 367 -25.54 4.29 -27.99
CA ARG A 367 -24.96 5.57 -28.44
C ARG A 367 -25.06 6.69 -27.39
N SER A 368 -25.98 6.59 -26.44
CA SER A 368 -26.10 7.53 -25.32
C SER A 368 -25.03 7.33 -24.24
N ASN A 369 -24.58 6.09 -24.04
CA ASN A 369 -23.76 5.67 -22.89
C ASN A 369 -22.31 5.32 -23.25
N SER A 370 -21.98 5.28 -24.54
CA SER A 370 -20.63 4.97 -25.05
C SER A 370 -20.09 6.06 -25.98
N ILE A 371 -18.77 6.24 -25.98
CA ILE A 371 -18.02 7.10 -26.89
C ILE A 371 -17.23 6.21 -27.85
N GLY A 372 -17.31 6.49 -29.15
CA GLY A 372 -16.51 5.79 -30.18
C GLY A 372 -17.28 4.78 -31.05
N MET A 373 -18.61 4.68 -30.94
CA MET A 373 -19.43 3.94 -31.91
C MET A 373 -19.69 4.81 -33.17
N PHE A 374 -18.95 4.51 -34.25
CA PHE A 374 -19.08 5.04 -35.62
C PHE A 374 -18.73 6.53 -35.83
N GLU A 375 -18.28 6.85 -37.05
CA GLU A 375 -17.63 8.08 -37.54
C GLU A 375 -18.15 9.46 -37.04
N PRO A 376 -17.30 10.50 -37.09
CA PRO A 376 -17.56 11.77 -36.43
C PRO A 376 -18.59 12.60 -37.21
N GLN A 377 -19.81 12.72 -36.68
CA GLN A 377 -20.67 13.82 -37.05
C GLN A 377 -21.23 14.52 -35.81
N THR A 378 -20.73 15.73 -35.62
CA THR A 378 -21.39 16.91 -35.08
C THR A 378 -22.73 16.66 -34.41
N THR A 379 -22.78 16.69 -33.08
CA THR A 379 -23.97 17.16 -32.37
C THR A 379 -23.63 17.67 -30.97
N ASN A 380 -23.69 18.99 -30.86
CA ASN A 380 -24.22 19.81 -29.78
C ASN A 380 -24.21 19.24 -28.36
N TYR A 381 -23.40 19.91 -27.53
CA TYR A 381 -23.42 19.93 -26.07
C TYR A 381 -24.84 19.92 -25.50
N SER A 382 -25.30 18.74 -25.07
CA SER A 382 -26.39 18.62 -24.10
C SER A 382 -25.79 18.21 -22.76
N ASN A 383 -25.85 19.16 -21.83
CA ASN A 383 -25.39 19.08 -20.45
C ASN A 383 -26.19 18.02 -19.67
N ALA A 384 -25.65 16.81 -19.56
CA ALA A 384 -25.93 15.89 -18.45
C ALA A 384 -24.68 15.04 -18.23
N SER A 385 -23.99 15.30 -17.11
CA SER A 385 -22.68 14.76 -16.73
C SER A 385 -22.75 13.29 -16.30
N PHE A 386 -23.25 12.40 -17.17
CA PHE A 386 -23.11 10.96 -16.94
C PHE A 386 -21.78 10.48 -17.54
N PRO A 387 -20.91 9.81 -16.76
CA PRO A 387 -19.67 9.29 -17.29
C PRO A 387 -20.01 8.25 -18.37
N LYS A 388 -19.41 8.38 -19.55
CA LYS A 388 -19.60 7.46 -20.68
C LYS A 388 -18.41 6.53 -20.80
N VAL A 389 -18.64 5.31 -21.28
CA VAL A 389 -17.57 4.33 -21.54
C VAL A 389 -16.92 4.65 -22.90
N ASP A 390 -15.61 4.83 -22.91
CA ASP A 390 -14.81 5.05 -24.10
C ASP A 390 -14.34 3.71 -24.66
N LEU A 391 -14.95 3.29 -25.78
CA LEU A 391 -14.69 2.00 -26.39
C LEU A 391 -13.32 1.94 -27.08
N ILE A 392 -12.77 3.08 -27.50
CA ILE A 392 -11.45 3.16 -28.15
C ILE A 392 -10.38 2.88 -27.12
N LYS A 393 -10.45 3.56 -25.97
CA LYS A 393 -9.53 3.31 -24.84
C LYS A 393 -9.70 1.90 -24.29
N LEU A 394 -10.93 1.38 -24.25
CA LEU A 394 -11.23 0.01 -23.82
C LEU A 394 -10.57 -1.04 -24.75
N LYS A 395 -10.68 -0.86 -26.08
CA LYS A 395 -9.99 -1.74 -27.04
C LYS A 395 -8.49 -1.67 -26.83
N HIS A 396 -7.93 -0.46 -26.69
CA HIS A 396 -6.49 -0.27 -26.52
C HIS A 396 -5.91 -0.99 -25.30
N ILE A 397 -6.56 -0.90 -24.12
CA ILE A 397 -6.08 -1.58 -22.91
C ILE A 397 -6.18 -3.11 -23.03
N ILE A 398 -7.26 -3.62 -23.63
CA ILE A 398 -7.44 -5.06 -23.84
C ILE A 398 -6.36 -5.56 -24.79
N ASP A 399 -6.18 -4.91 -25.94
CA ASP A 399 -5.18 -5.29 -26.94
C ASP A 399 -3.76 -5.29 -26.35
N SER A 400 -3.42 -4.24 -25.62
CA SER A 400 -2.12 -4.09 -24.96
C SER A 400 -1.90 -5.10 -23.83
N SER A 401 -2.95 -5.47 -23.09
CA SER A 401 -2.83 -6.41 -21.98
C SER A 401 -2.70 -7.86 -22.46
N PHE A 402 -3.45 -8.26 -23.49
CA PHE A 402 -3.48 -9.63 -23.98
C PHE A 402 -2.50 -9.90 -25.13
N GLY A 403 -1.96 -8.85 -25.77
CA GLY A 403 -1.02 -8.97 -26.89
C GLY A 403 -1.67 -9.49 -28.17
N ARG A 404 -2.98 -9.28 -28.33
CA ARG A 404 -3.82 -9.71 -29.46
C ARG A 404 -4.88 -8.65 -29.72
N LYS A 405 -5.30 -8.49 -30.98
CA LYS A 405 -6.35 -7.52 -31.33
C LYS A 405 -7.74 -8.09 -31.08
N LEU A 406 -8.59 -7.31 -30.40
CA LEU A 406 -9.98 -7.63 -30.13
C LEU A 406 -10.89 -7.24 -31.31
N ASP A 407 -11.73 -8.16 -31.76
CA ASP A 407 -12.84 -7.83 -32.65
C ASP A 407 -13.92 -7.13 -31.83
N LEU A 408 -13.97 -5.80 -31.94
CA LEU A 408 -14.83 -4.96 -31.13
C LEU A 408 -16.31 -5.19 -31.46
N ASN A 409 -16.66 -5.40 -32.74
CA ASN A 409 -18.05 -5.53 -33.16
C ASN A 409 -18.62 -6.84 -32.66
N HIS A 410 -17.92 -7.94 -32.93
CA HIS A 410 -18.30 -9.26 -32.45
C HIS A 410 -18.37 -9.31 -30.90
N TYR A 411 -17.43 -8.65 -30.23
CA TYR A 411 -17.42 -8.60 -28.78
C TYR A 411 -18.62 -7.81 -28.22
N LEU A 412 -18.92 -6.64 -28.79
CA LEU A 412 -20.03 -5.79 -28.35
C LEU A 412 -21.38 -6.46 -28.56
N GLU A 413 -21.61 -7.09 -29.72
CA GLU A 413 -22.84 -7.84 -29.99
C GLU A 413 -23.10 -8.93 -28.96
N ARG A 414 -22.05 -9.63 -28.51
CA ARG A 414 -22.16 -10.68 -27.50
C ARG A 414 -22.47 -10.15 -26.10
N ILE A 415 -21.78 -9.09 -25.68
CA ILE A 415 -21.94 -8.58 -24.30
C ILE A 415 -23.23 -7.76 -24.14
N ASN A 416 -23.73 -7.14 -25.22
CA ASN A 416 -24.88 -6.24 -25.13
C ASN A 416 -26.12 -7.00 -24.62
N GLY A 417 -26.71 -6.53 -23.52
CA GLY A 417 -27.84 -7.17 -22.84
C GLY A 417 -27.45 -8.12 -21.70
N LYS A 418 -26.16 -8.47 -21.58
CA LYS A 418 -25.62 -9.36 -20.54
C LYS A 418 -24.63 -8.68 -19.60
N ILE A 419 -24.39 -7.38 -19.73
CA ILE A 419 -23.40 -6.69 -18.89
C ILE A 419 -23.95 -6.58 -17.45
N ALA A 420 -23.16 -7.06 -16.49
CA ALA A 420 -23.45 -6.92 -15.07
C ALA A 420 -22.82 -5.64 -14.52
N SER A 421 -21.53 -5.44 -14.79
CA SER A 421 -20.82 -4.24 -14.39
C SER A 421 -19.51 -4.10 -15.16
N ILE A 422 -19.13 -2.86 -15.47
CA ILE A 422 -17.82 -2.51 -16.02
C ILE A 422 -17.12 -1.63 -15.00
N ILE A 423 -15.96 -2.06 -14.52
CA ILE A 423 -15.11 -1.32 -13.60
C ILE A 423 -13.92 -0.78 -14.38
N VAL A 424 -13.82 0.54 -14.49
CA VAL A 424 -12.67 1.23 -15.10
C VAL A 424 -11.91 1.95 -14.00
N ILE A 425 -10.59 1.72 -13.96
CA ILE A 425 -9.67 2.38 -13.05
C ILE A 425 -8.78 3.35 -13.83
N GLY A 426 -8.74 4.57 -13.34
CA GLY A 426 -7.93 5.68 -13.84
C GLY A 426 -8.37 6.09 -15.24
N GLU A 427 -7.40 6.50 -16.04
CA GLU A 427 -7.57 6.76 -17.47
C GLU A 427 -7.41 5.47 -18.30
N TYR A 428 -8.21 4.45 -17.97
CA TYR A 428 -8.12 3.10 -18.57
C TYR A 428 -6.77 2.43 -18.30
N GLU A 429 -6.30 2.54 -17.06
CA GLU A 429 -5.10 1.87 -16.56
C GLU A 429 -5.37 0.41 -16.17
N GLY A 430 -6.59 0.16 -15.71
CA GLY A 430 -7.13 -1.17 -15.41
C GLY A 430 -8.62 -1.24 -15.74
N VAL A 431 -9.06 -2.37 -16.28
CA VAL A 431 -10.47 -2.62 -16.59
C VAL A 431 -10.87 -4.04 -16.21
N ALA A 432 -12.05 -4.16 -15.59
CA ALA A 432 -12.77 -5.41 -15.46
C ALA A 432 -14.17 -5.31 -16.09
N ILE A 433 -14.50 -6.27 -16.94
CA ILE A 433 -15.82 -6.42 -17.55
C ILE A 433 -16.45 -7.69 -16.98
N ILE A 434 -17.61 -7.52 -16.36
CA ILE A 434 -18.35 -8.60 -15.71
C ILE A 434 -19.68 -8.75 -16.45
N THR A 435 -19.99 -9.97 -16.88
CA THR A 435 -21.24 -10.32 -17.57
C THR A 435 -22.07 -11.28 -16.74
N TYR A 436 -23.39 -11.26 -16.91
CA TYR A 436 -24.28 -12.30 -16.43
C TYR A 436 -24.33 -13.43 -17.46
N GLU A 437 -23.86 -14.60 -17.08
CA GLU A 437 -23.88 -15.81 -17.91
C GLU A 437 -24.71 -16.90 -17.24
N GLY A 438 -25.15 -17.90 -18.01
CA GLY A 438 -25.94 -19.02 -17.51
C GLY A 438 -27.41 -19.00 -17.97
N PRO A 439 -28.22 -19.96 -17.49
CA PRO A 439 -29.63 -20.08 -17.86
C PRO A 439 -30.47 -18.92 -17.27
N GLU A 440 -31.57 -18.56 -17.93
CA GLU A 440 -32.42 -17.40 -17.56
C GLU A 440 -32.88 -17.41 -16.08
N ASN A 441 -33.12 -18.59 -15.51
CA ASN A 441 -33.56 -18.76 -14.11
C ASN A 441 -32.41 -18.88 -13.10
N GLY A 442 -31.15 -18.64 -13.51
CA GLY A 442 -29.99 -18.86 -12.64
C GLY A 442 -28.70 -18.23 -13.18
N SER A 443 -28.78 -17.01 -13.70
CA SER A 443 -27.60 -16.27 -14.18
C SER A 443 -26.61 -16.02 -13.04
N PHE A 444 -25.32 -16.16 -13.33
CA PHE A 444 -24.22 -15.88 -12.42
C PHE A 444 -23.28 -14.82 -12.99
N PRO A 445 -22.63 -13.98 -12.15
CA PRO A 445 -21.67 -13.00 -12.61
C PRO A 445 -20.35 -13.69 -12.98
N TYR A 446 -19.89 -13.39 -14.19
CA TYR A 446 -18.71 -13.93 -14.82
C TYR A 446 -17.74 -12.82 -15.19
N LEU A 447 -16.49 -12.91 -14.74
CA LEU A 447 -15.44 -11.98 -15.14
C LEU A 447 -14.91 -12.37 -16.54
N ASP A 448 -15.35 -11.61 -17.53
CA ASP A 448 -15.09 -11.91 -18.94
C ASP A 448 -13.77 -11.32 -19.44
N LYS A 449 -13.46 -10.08 -19.05
CA LYS A 449 -12.18 -9.44 -19.35
C LYS A 449 -11.62 -8.81 -18.09
N PHE A 450 -10.35 -9.10 -17.85
CA PHE A 450 -9.53 -8.43 -16.85
C PHE A 450 -8.25 -7.97 -17.54
N ALA A 451 -8.11 -6.65 -17.70
CA ALA A 451 -7.00 -6.03 -18.41
C ALA A 451 -6.33 -4.97 -17.54
N VAL A 452 -5.01 -4.98 -17.51
CA VAL A 452 -4.19 -3.96 -16.85
C VAL A 452 -3.03 -3.64 -17.77
N LEU A 453 -2.65 -2.37 -17.89
CA LEU A 453 -1.53 -1.97 -18.76
C LEU A 453 -0.24 -2.70 -18.37
N PRO A 454 0.56 -3.20 -19.34
CA PRO A 454 1.75 -4.00 -19.05
C PRO A 454 2.76 -3.36 -18.10
N HIS A 455 2.92 -2.04 -18.14
CA HIS A 455 3.82 -1.30 -17.25
C HIS A 455 3.28 -1.14 -15.82
N LEU A 456 1.97 -1.30 -15.62
CA LEU A 456 1.30 -1.31 -14.31
C LEU A 456 1.06 -2.73 -13.77
N LYS A 457 1.24 -3.77 -14.59
CA LYS A 457 1.21 -5.16 -14.13
C LYS A 457 2.34 -5.39 -13.11
N GLY A 458 1.97 -5.69 -11.87
CA GLY A 458 2.94 -5.89 -10.80
C GLY A 458 3.25 -4.65 -9.96
N SER A 459 2.67 -3.50 -10.27
CA SER A 459 2.81 -2.27 -9.49
C SER A 459 1.44 -1.66 -9.19
N LEU A 460 1.39 -0.74 -8.22
CA LEU A 460 0.23 0.09 -7.87
C LEU A 460 -1.00 -0.58 -7.22
N GLY A 461 -1.07 -1.91 -7.12
CA GLY A 461 -2.20 -2.59 -6.45
C GLY A 461 -3.55 -2.46 -7.20
N ILE A 462 -3.56 -1.95 -8.43
CA ILE A 462 -4.76 -1.79 -9.28
C ILE A 462 -5.53 -3.11 -9.38
N SER A 463 -4.82 -4.23 -9.59
CA SER A 463 -5.43 -5.56 -9.64
C SER A 463 -6.17 -5.91 -8.35
N ASP A 464 -5.59 -5.57 -7.20
CA ASP A 464 -6.18 -5.86 -5.89
C ASP A 464 -7.37 -4.95 -5.62
N ILE A 465 -7.31 -3.67 -6.04
CA ILE A 465 -8.43 -2.72 -5.96
C ILE A 465 -9.62 -3.23 -6.80
N ILE A 466 -9.40 -3.63 -8.06
CA ILE A 466 -10.46 -4.19 -8.91
C ILE A 466 -11.10 -5.41 -8.24
N PHE A 467 -10.29 -6.34 -7.74
CA PHE A 467 -10.81 -7.55 -7.09
C PHE A 467 -11.57 -7.23 -5.79
N ASN A 468 -11.11 -6.29 -4.97
CA ASN A 468 -11.83 -5.84 -3.79
C ASN A 468 -13.20 -5.26 -4.15
N LEU A 469 -13.27 -4.44 -5.21
CA LEU A 469 -14.54 -3.89 -5.69
C LEU A 469 -15.46 -4.98 -6.21
N MET A 470 -14.92 -5.95 -6.97
CA MET A 470 -15.70 -7.10 -7.45
C MET A 470 -16.25 -7.93 -6.30
N PHE A 471 -15.45 -8.22 -5.27
CA PHE A 471 -15.88 -8.99 -4.11
C PHE A 471 -16.88 -8.24 -3.22
N ARG A 472 -16.73 -6.92 -3.06
CA ARG A 472 -17.70 -6.07 -2.37
C ARG A 472 -19.05 -6.04 -3.12
N LYS A 473 -19.01 -6.05 -4.46
CA LYS A 473 -20.21 -5.99 -5.31
C LYS A 473 -20.90 -7.33 -5.51
N PHE A 474 -20.13 -8.41 -5.68
CA PHE A 474 -20.60 -9.77 -5.91
C PHE A 474 -20.03 -10.71 -4.82
N PRO A 475 -20.54 -10.62 -3.58
CA PRO A 475 -20.03 -11.43 -2.47
C PRO A 475 -20.43 -12.91 -2.58
N ARG A 476 -21.60 -13.20 -3.17
CA ARG A 476 -22.21 -14.55 -3.18
C ARG A 476 -21.60 -15.51 -4.18
N GLU A 477 -21.47 -15.09 -5.43
CA GLU A 477 -20.91 -15.89 -6.52
C GLU A 477 -20.14 -14.97 -7.46
N LEU A 478 -18.94 -15.39 -7.87
CA LEU A 478 -18.15 -14.78 -8.92
C LEU A 478 -17.27 -15.85 -9.57
N VAL A 479 -17.40 -15.99 -10.88
CA VAL A 479 -16.71 -17.02 -11.65
C VAL A 479 -15.80 -16.38 -12.69
N TRP A 480 -14.62 -16.94 -12.91
CA TRP A 480 -13.75 -16.54 -14.02
C TRP A 480 -12.97 -17.71 -14.59
N ARG A 481 -12.52 -17.58 -15.83
CA ARG A 481 -11.64 -18.59 -16.47
C ARG A 481 -10.29 -18.00 -16.83
N SER A 482 -9.25 -18.81 -16.76
CA SER A 482 -7.90 -18.44 -17.20
C SER A 482 -7.22 -19.62 -17.89
N ARG A 483 -6.33 -19.37 -18.84
CA ARG A 483 -5.59 -20.44 -19.53
C ARG A 483 -4.64 -21.16 -18.57
N LYS A 484 -4.42 -22.46 -18.77
CA LYS A 484 -3.57 -23.30 -17.89
C LYS A 484 -2.14 -22.80 -17.75
N ASP A 485 -1.57 -22.24 -18.82
CA ASP A 485 -0.21 -21.73 -18.94
C ASP A 485 -0.02 -20.29 -18.42
N ASN A 486 -1.09 -19.62 -17.99
CA ASN A 486 -1.02 -18.25 -17.53
C ASN A 486 -0.24 -18.14 -16.20
N VAL A 487 0.82 -17.32 -16.20
CA VAL A 487 1.65 -17.02 -15.02
C VAL A 487 0.85 -16.42 -13.86
N VAL A 488 -0.28 -15.76 -14.15
CA VAL A 488 -1.17 -15.13 -13.14
C VAL A 488 -2.01 -16.17 -12.38
N ASN A 489 -2.06 -17.43 -12.81
CA ASN A 489 -2.87 -18.45 -12.15
C ASN A 489 -2.51 -18.66 -10.67
N LYS A 490 -1.24 -18.48 -10.29
CA LYS A 490 -0.83 -18.52 -8.87
C LYS A 490 -1.51 -17.42 -8.05
N TRP A 491 -1.64 -16.23 -8.64
CA TRP A 491 -2.28 -15.06 -8.02
C TRP A 491 -3.80 -15.22 -7.95
N TYR A 492 -4.43 -15.80 -8.98
CA TYR A 492 -5.86 -16.14 -8.96
C TYR A 492 -6.17 -17.22 -7.92
N PHE A 493 -5.34 -18.27 -7.84
CA PHE A 493 -5.51 -19.37 -6.89
C PHE A 493 -5.57 -18.88 -5.44
N GLN A 494 -4.72 -17.92 -5.07
CA GLN A 494 -4.70 -17.32 -3.73
C GLN A 494 -5.99 -16.55 -3.37
N ARG A 495 -6.78 -16.14 -4.37
CA ARG A 495 -8.00 -15.33 -4.23
C ARG A 495 -9.27 -16.12 -4.45
N SER A 496 -9.18 -17.26 -5.12
CA SER A 496 -10.28 -18.19 -5.30
C SER A 496 -10.46 -19.08 -4.08
N ILE A 497 -11.69 -19.52 -3.86
CA ILE A 497 -12.04 -20.55 -2.88
C ILE A 497 -11.94 -21.94 -3.50
N GLY A 498 -12.26 -22.06 -4.79
CA GLY A 498 -12.18 -23.30 -5.54
C GLY A 498 -11.60 -23.09 -6.94
N VAL A 499 -10.88 -24.10 -7.42
CA VAL A 499 -10.35 -24.16 -8.78
C VAL A 499 -10.73 -25.48 -9.41
N LEU A 500 -11.26 -25.42 -10.62
CA LEU A 500 -11.68 -26.57 -11.41
C LEU A 500 -10.98 -26.52 -12.77
N ASP A 501 -10.46 -27.66 -13.22
CA ASP A 501 -10.00 -27.79 -14.60
C ASP A 501 -11.21 -28.06 -15.51
N LEU A 502 -11.42 -27.24 -16.54
CA LEU A 502 -12.57 -27.38 -17.45
C LEU A 502 -12.43 -28.56 -18.42
N ALA A 503 -11.29 -29.27 -18.38
CA ALA A 503 -11.11 -30.54 -19.09
C ALA A 503 -11.63 -31.75 -18.29
N THR A 504 -11.96 -31.58 -17.00
CA THR A 504 -12.44 -32.66 -16.14
C THR A 504 -13.89 -32.98 -16.45
N ASP A 505 -14.20 -34.27 -16.61
CA ASP A 505 -15.57 -34.74 -16.75
C ASP A 505 -16.29 -34.66 -15.39
N LEU A 506 -17.29 -33.79 -15.30
CA LEU A 506 -18.15 -33.64 -14.13
C LEU A 506 -19.43 -34.50 -14.22
N GLY A 507 -19.47 -35.44 -15.17
CA GLY A 507 -20.62 -36.30 -15.47
C GLY A 507 -21.54 -35.69 -16.53
N GLY A 508 -22.08 -36.54 -17.41
CA GLY A 508 -22.99 -36.16 -18.49
C GLY A 508 -22.47 -36.42 -19.92
N GLY A 509 -21.23 -36.91 -20.08
CA GLY A 509 -20.66 -37.24 -21.40
C GLY A 509 -20.19 -36.04 -22.22
N ASP A 510 -20.16 -34.84 -21.61
CA ASP A 510 -19.82 -33.57 -22.26
C ASP A 510 -18.33 -33.21 -22.12
N ALA A 511 -17.43 -34.19 -22.05
CA ALA A 511 -15.99 -33.94 -21.88
C ALA A 511 -15.36 -33.38 -23.17
N LYS A 512 -15.23 -32.06 -23.27
CA LYS A 512 -14.48 -31.40 -24.35
C LYS A 512 -13.06 -31.02 -23.87
N PRO A 513 -12.02 -31.18 -24.71
CA PRO A 513 -10.68 -30.73 -24.37
C PRO A 513 -10.68 -29.21 -24.16
N SER A 514 -10.33 -28.78 -22.96
CA SER A 514 -10.25 -27.35 -22.62
C SER A 514 -8.86 -26.96 -22.16
N ILE A 515 -8.38 -25.83 -22.65
CA ILE A 515 -7.12 -25.19 -22.24
C ILE A 515 -7.31 -24.27 -21.02
N PHE A 516 -8.51 -24.22 -20.45
CA PHE A 516 -8.89 -23.27 -19.41
C PHE A 516 -9.09 -23.95 -18.04
N LYS A 517 -8.79 -23.19 -16.98
CA LYS A 517 -9.18 -23.47 -15.60
C LYS A 517 -10.24 -22.46 -15.18
N LEU A 518 -11.23 -22.93 -14.45
CA LEU A 518 -12.26 -22.15 -13.81
C LEU A 518 -11.86 -21.86 -12.36
N PHE A 519 -12.07 -20.63 -11.95
CA PHE A 519 -11.84 -20.14 -10.60
C PHE A 519 -13.16 -19.62 -10.05
N PHE A 520 -13.42 -19.91 -8.77
CA PHE A 520 -14.65 -19.54 -8.09
C PHE A 520 -14.35 -18.74 -6.81
N HIS A 521 -15.16 -17.71 -6.57
CA HIS A 521 -15.25 -16.98 -5.32
C HIS A 521 -16.72 -16.86 -4.90
N GLY A 522 -17.03 -17.05 -3.62
CA GLY A 522 -18.38 -16.98 -3.07
C GLY A 522 -18.42 -17.34 -1.59
N ASP A 523 -19.49 -16.99 -0.87
CA ASP A 523 -19.55 -17.31 0.56
C ASP A 523 -19.58 -18.82 0.81
N SER A 524 -18.66 -19.29 1.67
CA SER A 524 -18.50 -20.71 1.98
C SER A 524 -19.68 -21.30 2.78
N HIS A 525 -20.58 -20.44 3.27
CA HIS A 525 -21.80 -20.85 3.98
C HIS A 525 -22.95 -21.21 3.06
N ASP A 526 -22.96 -20.74 1.81
CA ASP A 526 -23.96 -21.17 0.84
C ASP A 526 -23.48 -22.43 0.13
N ALA A 527 -24.27 -23.49 0.23
CA ALA A 527 -24.05 -24.83 -0.32
C ALA A 527 -24.04 -24.90 -1.87
N GLN A 528 -23.63 -23.83 -2.55
CA GLN A 528 -23.69 -23.69 -4.01
C GLN A 528 -22.46 -24.27 -4.72
N PHE A 529 -21.26 -24.15 -4.14
CA PHE A 529 -20.05 -24.80 -4.71
C PHE A 529 -20.02 -26.31 -4.44
N ASN A 530 -20.74 -26.79 -3.41
CA ASN A 530 -20.89 -28.22 -3.13
C ASN A 530 -21.99 -28.87 -3.98
N ASN A 531 -22.75 -28.10 -4.77
CA ASN A 531 -23.78 -28.64 -5.64
C ASN A 531 -23.18 -29.04 -7.01
N PRO A 532 -23.10 -30.35 -7.33
CA PRO A 532 -22.50 -30.82 -8.58
C PRO A 532 -23.24 -30.29 -9.82
N GLN A 533 -24.56 -30.07 -9.73
CA GLN A 533 -25.36 -29.55 -10.85
C GLN A 533 -25.01 -28.08 -11.16
N ARG A 534 -24.76 -27.27 -10.13
CA ARG A 534 -24.37 -25.86 -10.30
C ARG A 534 -22.95 -25.74 -10.86
N LEU A 535 -22.04 -26.62 -10.44
CA LEU A 535 -20.69 -26.73 -11.01
C LEU A 535 -20.71 -27.14 -12.48
N GLN A 536 -21.58 -28.08 -12.86
CA GLN A 536 -21.79 -28.44 -14.27
C GLN A 536 -22.23 -27.22 -15.09
N VAL A 537 -23.23 -26.46 -14.61
CA VAL A 537 -23.67 -25.21 -15.27
C VAL A 537 -22.51 -24.23 -15.42
N TYR A 538 -21.72 -23.99 -14.38
CA TYR A 538 -20.55 -23.12 -14.50
C TYR A 538 -19.57 -23.64 -15.54
N SER A 539 -19.28 -24.94 -15.55
CA SER A 539 -18.33 -25.53 -16.49
C SER A 539 -18.79 -25.43 -17.95
N THR A 540 -20.05 -25.74 -18.24
CA THR A 540 -20.59 -25.73 -19.61
C THR A 540 -20.64 -24.31 -20.17
N TYR A 541 -21.27 -23.39 -19.45
CA TYR A 541 -21.43 -22.01 -19.92
C TYR A 541 -20.11 -21.26 -19.99
N THR A 542 -19.15 -21.51 -19.10
CA THR A 542 -17.84 -20.83 -19.19
C THR A 542 -16.90 -21.45 -20.22
N ARG A 543 -17.03 -22.75 -20.52
CA ARG A 543 -16.23 -23.41 -21.54
C ARG A 543 -16.65 -22.98 -22.94
N ASP A 544 -17.95 -22.94 -23.18
CA ASP A 544 -18.51 -22.71 -24.53
C ASP A 544 -18.50 -21.23 -24.95
N ILE A 545 -18.01 -20.30 -24.11
CA ILE A 545 -17.78 -18.90 -24.51
C ILE A 545 -16.69 -18.83 -25.58
N GLU A 546 -17.08 -18.37 -26.76
CA GLU A 546 -16.21 -18.21 -27.92
C GLU A 546 -15.15 -17.11 -27.73
N PRO A 547 -13.94 -17.28 -28.28
CA PRO A 547 -12.91 -16.25 -28.26
C PRO A 547 -13.27 -15.09 -29.19
N SER A 548 -13.21 -13.85 -28.68
CA SER A 548 -13.55 -12.64 -29.45
C SER A 548 -12.32 -11.94 -30.07
N TRP A 549 -11.28 -12.70 -30.44
CA TRP A 549 -10.05 -12.14 -31.01
C TRP A 549 -10.17 -12.03 -32.52
N GLU A 550 -9.57 -11.00 -33.13
CA GLU A 550 -9.40 -10.94 -34.58
C GLU A 550 -8.57 -12.15 -35.07
N ASN A 551 -8.97 -12.73 -36.21
CA ASN A 551 -8.34 -13.91 -36.81
C ASN A 551 -6.95 -13.62 -37.39
#